data_AF-A0A1Q3H3N7-F1
#
_entry.id   AF-A0A1Q3H3N7-F1
#
_cell.length_a   1.000
_cell.length_b   1.000
_cell.length_c   1.000
_cell.angle_alpha   90.00
_cell.angle_beta   90.00
_cell.angle_gamma   90.00
#
_symmetry.space_group_name_H-M   'P 1'
#
loop_
_entity.id
_entity.type
_entity.pdbx_description
1 polymer ?
#
loop_
_entity_poly.entity_id
_entity_poly.type
_entity_poly.pdbx_seq_one_letter_code
_entity_poly.pdbx_strand_id
1 'polypeptide(L)'
;MSDKFDIKFSDFHWIDHTDNPDDLCAHGKAFVKIDDEILVAEDAGSWTLSAAAYHLMKSFNHNYKPNQFSAQLIPCCGHVMFIDENTNELCILGCPNGIDWTISYENNQVVHTTQWNKQVTISLEEWKTTLLALVHQVEDFYAQSKTKNLPEEKADWKAYLRFWKDWHQMKKQIQGVS
;
A
#
# COMPACT_ATOMS: atom_id res chain seq x y z
N MET A 1 -12.85 8.57 -14.10
CA MET A 1 -11.55 8.78 -13.46
C MET A 1 -11.02 10.10 -13.96
N SER A 2 -10.52 10.94 -13.07
CA SER A 2 -9.83 12.17 -13.46
C SER A 2 -8.56 11.80 -14.23
N ASP A 3 -8.36 12.29 -15.46
CA ASP A 3 -7.15 12.03 -16.28
C ASP A 3 -5.84 12.51 -15.61
N LYS A 4 -5.99 13.20 -14.47
CA LYS A 4 -4.96 13.81 -13.63
C LYS A 4 -4.63 12.98 -12.38
N PHE A 5 -5.34 11.90 -12.09
CA PHE A 5 -4.98 11.00 -10.99
C PHE A 5 -5.05 9.56 -11.45
N ASP A 6 -3.94 8.86 -11.35
CA ASP A 6 -3.87 7.46 -11.74
C ASP A 6 -2.88 6.72 -10.85
N ILE A 7 -3.30 5.56 -10.34
CA ILE A 7 -2.45 4.63 -9.61
C ILE A 7 -2.80 3.21 -10.04
N LYS A 8 -1.78 2.45 -10.44
CA LYS A 8 -1.95 1.08 -10.93
C LYS A 8 -0.86 0.19 -10.40
N PHE A 9 -1.24 -1.06 -10.15
CA PHE A 9 -0.32 -2.16 -9.93
C PHE A 9 -0.38 -3.11 -11.12
N SER A 10 0.75 -3.71 -11.45
CA SER A 10 0.87 -4.65 -12.57
C SER A 10 2.05 -5.59 -12.37
N ASP A 11 2.14 -6.61 -13.21
CA ASP A 11 3.24 -7.58 -13.23
C ASP A 11 3.58 -8.14 -11.84
N PHE A 12 2.56 -8.60 -11.12
CA PHE A 12 2.70 -9.19 -9.79
C PHE A 12 3.63 -10.41 -9.83
N HIS A 13 4.53 -10.50 -8.86
CA HIS A 13 5.45 -11.61 -8.68
C HIS A 13 5.88 -11.75 -7.21
N TRP A 14 6.38 -12.92 -6.87
CA TRP A 14 7.15 -13.18 -5.65
C TRP A 14 8.61 -12.76 -5.86
N ILE A 15 9.36 -12.52 -4.79
CA ILE A 15 10.72 -11.96 -4.81
C ILE A 15 11.69 -12.74 -5.71
N ASP A 16 11.54 -14.07 -5.77
CA ASP A 16 12.36 -14.97 -6.59
C ASP A 16 11.63 -15.49 -7.83
N HIS A 17 10.45 -14.91 -8.15
CA HIS A 17 9.53 -15.36 -9.20
C HIS A 17 9.02 -16.79 -9.04
N THR A 18 9.14 -17.38 -7.85
CA THR A 18 8.58 -18.68 -7.52
C THR A 18 7.54 -18.54 -6.41
N ASP A 19 6.51 -19.40 -6.42
CA ASP A 19 5.55 -19.45 -5.34
C ASP A 19 6.14 -20.19 -4.13
N ASN A 20 7.10 -19.51 -3.50
CA ASN A 20 7.74 -19.90 -2.26
C ASN A 20 6.81 -19.53 -1.09
N PRO A 21 6.39 -20.50 -0.24
CA PRO A 21 5.50 -20.22 0.88
C PRO A 21 6.15 -19.34 1.97
N ASP A 22 7.48 -19.21 1.99
CA ASP A 22 8.19 -18.34 2.93
C ASP A 22 8.31 -16.89 2.43
N ASP A 23 8.03 -16.64 1.15
CA ASP A 23 7.88 -15.28 0.66
C ASP A 23 6.47 -14.76 0.97
N LEU A 24 6.42 -13.82 1.91
CA LEU A 24 5.20 -13.23 2.43
C LEU A 24 4.77 -11.97 1.70
N CYS A 25 5.59 -11.44 0.77
CA CYS A 25 5.41 -10.13 0.17
C CYS A 25 5.06 -10.24 -1.31
N ALA A 26 3.94 -9.65 -1.72
CA ALA A 26 3.66 -9.48 -3.14
C ALA A 26 4.49 -8.31 -3.69
N HIS A 27 5.25 -8.58 -4.74
CA HIS A 27 6.03 -7.61 -5.48
C HIS A 27 5.43 -7.37 -6.88
N GLY A 28 5.86 -6.32 -7.56
CA GLY A 28 5.38 -5.99 -8.89
C GLY A 28 5.71 -4.56 -9.30
N LYS A 29 5.12 -4.12 -10.40
CA LYS A 29 5.27 -2.77 -10.90
C LYS A 29 4.19 -1.86 -10.32
N ALA A 30 4.56 -0.59 -10.16
CA ALA A 30 3.64 0.46 -9.76
C ALA A 30 3.71 1.60 -10.77
N PHE A 31 2.57 2.20 -11.05
CA PHE A 31 2.45 3.46 -11.76
C PHE A 31 1.71 4.44 -10.86
N VAL A 32 2.23 5.66 -10.72
CA VAL A 32 1.53 6.76 -10.04
C VAL A 32 1.70 8.05 -10.81
N LYS A 33 0.58 8.68 -11.13
CA LYS A 33 0.51 9.99 -11.75
C LYS A 33 -0.41 10.91 -10.94
N ILE A 34 0.09 12.10 -10.64
CA ILE A 34 -0.61 13.18 -9.94
C ILE A 34 -0.48 14.46 -10.76
N ASP A 35 -1.60 15.01 -11.21
CA ASP A 35 -1.70 16.06 -12.22
C ASP A 35 -0.94 15.73 -13.52
N ASP A 36 0.15 16.43 -13.81
CA ASP A 36 1.05 16.18 -14.95
C ASP A 36 2.35 15.48 -14.52
N GLU A 37 2.51 15.15 -13.24
CA GLU A 37 3.72 14.54 -12.69
C GLU A 37 3.57 13.02 -12.56
N ILE A 38 4.53 12.28 -13.13
CA ILE A 38 4.67 10.83 -12.94
C ILE A 38 5.65 10.63 -11.79
N LEU A 39 5.17 10.12 -10.66
CA LEU A 39 6.01 9.84 -9.49
C LEU A 39 6.75 8.51 -9.65
N VAL A 40 6.11 7.54 -10.31
CA VAL A 40 6.73 6.25 -10.66
C VAL A 40 6.13 5.74 -11.96
N ALA A 41 7.01 5.29 -12.85
CA ALA A 41 6.65 4.66 -14.11
C ALA A 41 6.73 3.13 -13.97
N GLU A 42 6.01 2.39 -14.81
CA GLU A 42 5.96 0.92 -14.75
C GLU A 42 7.32 0.27 -14.98
N ASP A 43 8.25 0.92 -15.67
CA ASP A 43 9.61 0.44 -15.93
C ASP A 43 10.63 0.83 -14.84
N ALA A 44 10.20 1.57 -13.80
CA ALA A 44 11.08 2.09 -12.75
C ALA A 44 11.58 1.03 -11.75
N GLY A 45 11.09 -0.21 -11.85
CA GLY A 45 11.54 -1.34 -11.04
C GLY A 45 10.42 -2.14 -10.40
N SER A 46 10.76 -2.90 -9.36
CA SER A 46 9.83 -3.71 -8.58
C SER A 46 9.64 -3.11 -7.18
N TRP A 47 8.40 -3.12 -6.71
CA TRP A 47 7.94 -2.51 -5.46
C TRP A 47 7.19 -3.55 -4.62
N THR A 48 7.16 -3.39 -3.29
CA THR A 48 6.36 -4.27 -2.42
C THR A 48 4.90 -3.82 -2.43
N LEU A 49 4.12 -4.36 -3.37
CA LEU A 49 2.73 -3.97 -3.64
C LEU A 49 1.78 -4.31 -2.49
N SER A 50 2.04 -5.38 -1.73
CA SER A 50 1.25 -5.69 -0.52
C SER A 50 1.40 -4.63 0.56
N ALA A 51 2.64 -4.17 0.81
CA ALA A 51 2.90 -3.07 1.73
C ALA A 51 2.36 -1.74 1.19
N ALA A 52 2.48 -1.50 -0.12
CA ALA A 52 1.94 -0.30 -0.75
C ALA A 52 0.41 -0.19 -0.58
N ALA A 53 -0.33 -1.25 -0.90
CA ALA A 53 -1.77 -1.32 -0.67
C ALA A 53 -2.12 -1.11 0.82
N TYR A 54 -1.34 -1.71 1.72
CA TYR A 54 -1.54 -1.54 3.17
C TYR A 54 -1.38 -0.09 3.61
N HIS A 55 -0.32 0.61 3.20
CA HIS A 55 -0.11 2.02 3.55
C HIS A 55 -1.17 2.94 2.93
N LEU A 56 -1.56 2.68 1.69
CA LEU A 56 -2.62 3.43 1.02
C LEU A 56 -3.97 3.24 1.71
N MET A 57 -4.32 2.02 2.13
CA MET A 57 -5.49 1.77 2.96
C MET A 57 -5.39 2.44 4.33
N LYS A 58 -4.21 2.43 4.97
CA LYS A 58 -4.00 3.08 6.28
C LYS A 58 -4.18 4.60 6.19
N SER A 59 -3.93 5.20 5.03
CA SER A 59 -4.22 6.60 4.75
C SER A 59 -5.71 6.89 4.53
N PHE A 60 -6.58 5.88 4.48
CA PHE A 60 -8.02 6.07 4.30
C PHE A 60 -8.62 6.84 5.47
N ASN A 61 -9.24 7.99 5.20
CA ASN A 61 -9.79 8.96 6.18
C ASN A 61 -8.76 9.58 7.16
N HIS A 62 -7.47 9.49 6.87
CA HIS A 62 -6.42 10.12 7.67
C HIS A 62 -5.51 10.96 6.78
N ASN A 63 -5.26 12.21 7.18
CA ASN A 63 -4.25 13.01 6.51
C ASN A 63 -2.89 12.29 6.63
N TYR A 64 -2.20 12.19 5.49
CA TYR A 64 -0.90 11.57 5.38
C TYR A 64 0.12 12.58 4.86
N LYS A 65 1.31 12.59 5.46
CA LYS A 65 2.50 13.31 5.01
C LYS A 65 3.64 12.31 4.79
N PRO A 66 4.59 12.61 3.89
CA PRO A 66 5.71 11.74 3.62
C PRO A 66 6.43 11.26 4.88
N ASN A 67 6.82 9.99 4.88
CA ASN A 67 7.42 9.25 5.99
C ASN A 67 6.53 9.07 7.23
N GLN A 68 5.21 9.31 7.14
CA GLN A 68 4.28 8.80 8.14
C GLN A 68 4.09 7.28 7.98
N PHE A 69 3.72 6.57 9.05
CA PHE A 69 3.61 5.10 9.09
C PHE A 69 4.94 4.33 9.02
N SER A 70 6.04 4.99 9.35
CA SER A 70 7.39 4.42 9.38
C SER A 70 7.94 4.04 7.99
N ALA A 71 7.22 4.30 6.90
CA ALA A 71 7.66 4.07 5.53
C ALA A 71 6.94 4.98 4.53
N GLN A 72 7.35 4.92 3.27
CA GLN A 72 6.68 5.61 2.17
C GLN A 72 5.38 4.89 1.76
N LEU A 73 4.47 5.61 1.10
CA LEU A 73 3.22 5.01 0.59
C LEU A 73 3.45 3.84 -0.36
N ILE A 74 4.48 3.91 -1.23
CA ILE A 74 4.90 2.78 -2.06
C ILE A 74 6.36 2.46 -1.70
N PRO A 75 6.59 1.52 -0.78
CA PRO A 75 7.94 1.16 -0.36
C PRO A 75 8.63 0.31 -1.44
N CYS A 76 9.94 0.52 -1.61
CA CYS A 76 10.75 -0.33 -2.50
C CYS A 76 10.87 -1.77 -1.97
N CYS A 77 10.81 -1.94 -0.65
CA CYS A 77 10.83 -3.23 0.04
C CYS A 77 10.08 -3.14 1.37
N GLY A 78 9.53 -4.26 1.85
CA GLY A 78 9.02 -4.40 3.22
C GLY A 78 9.98 -5.22 4.09
N HIS A 79 11.23 -4.75 4.24
CA HIS A 79 12.34 -5.50 4.84
C HIS A 79 12.02 -6.05 6.24
N VAL A 80 11.27 -5.30 7.05
CA VAL A 80 10.89 -5.72 8.40
C VAL A 80 9.44 -5.32 8.66
N MET A 81 8.68 -6.22 9.27
CA MET A 81 7.33 -5.97 9.74
C MET A 81 7.23 -6.29 11.22
N PHE A 82 6.78 -5.34 12.03
CA PHE A 82 6.69 -5.49 13.49
C PHE A 82 5.54 -4.68 14.05
N ILE A 83 5.17 -4.97 15.31
CA ILE A 83 4.18 -4.18 16.06
C ILE A 83 4.95 -3.24 16.96
N ASP A 84 4.76 -1.93 16.79
CA ASP A 84 5.39 -0.93 17.65
C ASP A 84 4.83 -1.01 19.07
N GLU A 85 5.71 -1.14 20.07
CA GLU A 85 5.30 -1.42 21.45
C GLU A 85 4.62 -0.22 22.13
N ASN A 86 4.87 1.00 21.66
CA ASN A 86 4.32 2.22 22.26
C ASN A 86 2.92 2.54 21.71
N THR A 87 2.73 2.32 20.41
CA THR A 87 1.50 2.66 19.69
C THR A 87 0.60 1.43 19.46
N ASN A 88 1.14 0.23 19.58
CA ASN A 88 0.49 -1.04 19.23
C ASN A 88 0.00 -1.08 17.77
N GLU A 89 0.63 -0.31 16.89
CA GLU A 89 0.38 -0.29 15.46
C GLU A 89 1.33 -1.24 14.73
N LEU A 90 0.86 -1.81 13.61
CA LEU A 90 1.75 -2.50 12.69
C LEU A 90 2.57 -1.48 11.89
N CYS A 91 3.88 -1.71 11.85
CA CYS A 91 4.85 -0.98 11.03
C CYS A 91 5.48 -1.92 10.02
N ILE A 92 5.62 -1.44 8.77
CA ILE A 92 6.33 -2.13 7.69
C ILE A 92 7.47 -1.20 7.26
N LEU A 93 8.70 -1.53 7.62
CA LEU A 93 9.89 -0.74 7.30
C LEU A 93 10.53 -1.21 6.00
N GLY A 94 10.93 -0.25 5.17
CA GLY A 94 11.67 -0.44 3.94
C GLY A 94 12.94 0.40 3.86
N CYS A 95 13.65 0.31 2.72
CA CYS A 95 14.74 1.25 2.43
C CYS A 95 14.18 2.65 2.11
N PRO A 96 14.98 3.72 2.26
CA PRO A 96 14.52 5.11 2.09
C PRO A 96 14.27 5.53 0.63
N ASN A 97 14.19 4.59 -0.30
CA ASN A 97 14.05 4.84 -1.74
C ASN A 97 12.62 4.59 -2.25
N GLY A 98 11.63 4.61 -1.35
CA GLY A 98 10.21 4.50 -1.68
C GLY A 98 9.65 5.73 -2.42
N ILE A 99 8.43 5.59 -2.94
CA ILE A 99 7.67 6.69 -3.57
C ILE A 99 6.64 7.23 -2.58
N ASP A 100 6.59 8.55 -2.47
CA ASP A 100 5.79 9.21 -1.45
C ASP A 100 5.15 10.52 -1.90
N TRP A 101 4.00 10.86 -1.32
CA TRP A 101 3.28 12.11 -1.56
C TRP A 101 2.34 12.40 -0.39
N THR A 102 1.77 13.61 -0.34
CA THR A 102 0.82 14.00 0.71
C THR A 102 -0.61 13.65 0.30
N ILE A 103 -1.41 13.16 1.24
CA ILE A 103 -2.85 12.92 1.08
C ILE A 103 -3.57 13.74 2.15
N SER A 104 -4.50 14.61 1.76
CA SER A 104 -5.34 15.36 2.71
C SER A 104 -6.82 15.24 2.37
N TYR A 105 -7.66 15.30 3.40
CA TYR A 105 -9.10 15.17 3.28
C TYR A 105 -9.79 16.51 3.60
N GLU A 106 -10.59 17.00 2.66
CA GLU A 106 -11.35 18.24 2.80
C GLU A 106 -12.72 18.08 2.14
N ASN A 107 -13.82 18.36 2.85
CA ASN A 107 -15.18 18.41 2.29
C ASN A 107 -15.58 17.19 1.41
N ASN A 108 -15.35 15.96 1.88
CA ASN A 108 -15.56 14.69 1.12
C ASN A 108 -14.74 14.57 -0.18
N GLN A 109 -13.65 15.33 -0.27
CA GLN A 109 -12.67 15.23 -1.34
C GLN A 109 -11.31 14.82 -0.75
N VAL A 110 -10.49 14.23 -1.60
CA VAL A 110 -9.14 13.80 -1.29
C VAL A 110 -8.19 14.58 -2.19
N VAL A 111 -7.26 15.30 -1.58
CA VAL A 111 -6.25 16.09 -2.28
C VAL A 111 -4.93 15.34 -2.20
N HIS A 112 -4.37 15.02 -3.36
CA HIS A 112 -3.03 14.43 -3.48
C HIS A 112 -2.05 15.52 -3.89
N THR A 113 -0.98 15.71 -3.11
CA THR A 113 0.05 16.74 -3.35
C THR A 113 1.43 16.11 -3.46
N THR A 114 2.11 16.34 -4.58
CA THR A 114 3.50 15.87 -4.80
C THR A 114 4.51 16.75 -4.05
N GLN A 115 5.78 16.31 -4.00
CA GLN A 115 6.87 17.11 -3.43
C GLN A 115 7.08 18.46 -4.16
N TRP A 116 6.68 18.55 -5.44
CA TRP A 116 6.76 19.77 -6.24
C TRP A 116 5.48 20.61 -6.20
N ASN A 117 4.58 20.33 -5.24
CA ASN A 117 3.30 21.00 -5.05
C ASN A 117 2.33 20.86 -6.25
N LYS A 118 2.50 19.83 -7.08
CA LYS A 118 1.46 19.45 -8.04
C LYS A 118 0.31 18.82 -7.28
N GLN A 119 -0.92 19.21 -7.64
CA GLN A 119 -2.11 18.85 -6.89
C GLN A 119 -3.21 18.35 -7.80
N VAL A 120 -3.86 17.28 -7.37
CA VAL A 120 -5.13 16.82 -7.93
C VAL A 120 -6.09 16.54 -6.78
N THR A 121 -7.34 16.95 -6.99
CA THR A 121 -8.43 16.68 -6.07
C THR A 121 -9.38 15.68 -6.71
N ILE A 122 -9.65 14.59 -6.00
CA ILE A 122 -10.60 13.55 -6.41
C ILE A 122 -11.71 13.42 -5.37
N SER A 123 -12.84 12.83 -5.76
CA SER A 123 -13.91 12.55 -4.79
C SER A 123 -13.50 11.42 -3.84
N LEU A 124 -14.05 11.40 -2.63
CA LEU A 124 -13.86 10.28 -1.70
C LEU A 124 -14.31 8.93 -2.31
N GLU A 125 -15.36 8.93 -3.13
CA GLU A 125 -15.85 7.72 -3.81
C GLU A 125 -14.87 7.22 -4.89
N GLU A 126 -14.24 8.13 -5.62
CA GLU A 126 -13.17 7.78 -6.57
C GLU A 126 -11.95 7.21 -5.84
N TRP A 127 -11.58 7.79 -4.69
CA TRP A 127 -10.49 7.28 -3.86
C TRP A 127 -10.79 5.89 -3.30
N LYS A 128 -12.00 5.67 -2.74
CA LYS A 128 -12.46 4.34 -2.29
C LYS A 128 -12.38 3.31 -3.41
N THR A 129 -12.93 3.64 -4.57
CA THR A 129 -12.93 2.74 -5.74
C THR A 129 -11.51 2.37 -6.14
N THR A 130 -10.60 3.35 -6.15
CA THR A 130 -9.18 3.17 -6.47
C THR A 130 -8.51 2.24 -5.46
N LEU A 131 -8.66 2.50 -4.15
CA LEU A 131 -8.09 1.67 -3.10
C LEU A 131 -8.60 0.23 -3.18
N LEU A 132 -9.90 0.02 -3.33
CA LEU A 132 -10.48 -1.31 -3.41
C LEU A 132 -9.99 -2.08 -4.65
N ALA A 133 -9.79 -1.40 -5.78
CA ALA A 133 -9.22 -2.03 -6.98
C ALA A 133 -7.79 -2.52 -6.76
N LEU A 134 -6.94 -1.75 -6.07
CA LEU A 134 -5.57 -2.17 -5.73
C LEU A 134 -5.57 -3.32 -4.72
N VAL A 135 -6.43 -3.24 -3.70
CA VAL A 135 -6.60 -4.28 -2.67
C VAL A 135 -7.02 -5.60 -3.27
N HIS A 136 -8.01 -5.60 -4.19
CA HIS A 136 -8.45 -6.81 -4.87
C HIS A 136 -7.35 -7.44 -5.72
N GLN A 137 -6.55 -6.64 -6.43
CA GLN A 137 -5.42 -7.19 -7.20
C GLN A 137 -4.40 -7.90 -6.31
N VAL A 138 -4.09 -7.35 -5.14
CA VAL A 138 -3.21 -8.01 -4.16
C VAL A 138 -3.88 -9.30 -3.66
N GLU A 139 -5.13 -9.25 -3.21
CA GLU A 139 -5.84 -10.44 -2.72
C GLU A 139 -5.95 -11.55 -3.78
N ASP A 140 -6.24 -11.21 -5.03
CA ASP A 140 -6.32 -12.15 -6.15
C ASP A 140 -4.97 -12.84 -6.41
N PHE A 141 -3.86 -12.13 -6.22
CA PHE A 141 -2.52 -12.69 -6.33
C PHE A 141 -2.21 -13.68 -5.18
N TYR A 142 -2.53 -13.31 -3.93
CA TYR A 142 -2.37 -14.23 -2.79
C TYR A 142 -3.31 -15.44 -2.88
N ALA A 143 -4.52 -15.28 -3.41
CA ALA A 143 -5.49 -16.38 -3.57
C ALA A 143 -5.02 -17.48 -4.54
N GLN A 144 -4.13 -17.14 -5.46
CA GLN A 144 -3.51 -18.07 -6.41
C GLN A 144 -2.24 -18.73 -5.87
N SER A 145 -1.77 -18.30 -4.70
CA SER A 145 -0.54 -18.79 -4.08
C SER A 145 -0.75 -20.02 -3.22
N LYS A 146 0.32 -20.76 -2.97
CA LYS A 146 0.38 -21.73 -1.89
C LYS A 146 0.11 -21.04 -0.56
N THR A 147 -0.46 -21.80 0.38
CA THR A 147 -0.56 -21.39 1.77
C THR A 147 0.81 -20.94 2.28
N LYS A 148 0.89 -19.67 2.72
CA LYS A 148 2.12 -19.10 3.25
C LYS A 148 2.46 -19.73 4.58
N ASN A 149 3.74 -20.03 4.77
CA ASN A 149 4.25 -20.49 6.05
C ASN A 149 4.24 -19.33 7.03
N LEU A 150 3.94 -19.61 8.29
CA LEU A 150 4.10 -18.63 9.33
C LEU A 150 5.59 -18.55 9.69
N PRO A 151 6.15 -17.33 9.87
CA PRO A 151 7.51 -17.17 10.36
C PRO A 151 7.77 -17.99 11.63
N GLU A 152 8.97 -18.56 11.75
CA GLU A 152 9.37 -19.31 12.95
C GLU A 152 9.47 -18.37 14.17
N GLU A 153 9.96 -17.15 13.94
CA GLU A 153 10.07 -16.12 14.97
C GLU A 153 8.68 -15.61 15.38
N LYS A 154 8.37 -15.78 16.67
CA LYS A 154 7.03 -15.48 17.21
C LYS A 154 6.62 -14.01 17.02
N ALA A 155 7.58 -13.09 17.02
CA ALA A 155 7.33 -11.68 16.78
C ALA A 155 6.86 -11.43 15.34
N ASP A 156 7.59 -11.99 14.36
CA ASP A 156 7.30 -11.86 12.93
C ASP A 156 5.98 -12.55 12.57
N TRP A 157 5.73 -13.74 13.15
CA TRP A 157 4.45 -14.43 13.02
C TRP A 157 3.28 -13.54 13.49
N LYS A 158 3.37 -12.96 14.69
CA LYS A 158 2.32 -12.07 15.21
C LYS A 158 2.12 -10.86 14.32
N ALA A 159 3.21 -10.27 13.80
CA ALA A 159 3.14 -9.13 12.91
C ALA A 159 2.45 -9.49 11.58
N TYR A 160 2.75 -10.67 11.01
CA TYR A 160 2.08 -11.16 9.80
C TYR A 160 0.59 -11.44 10.00
N LEU A 161 0.19 -12.00 11.14
CA LEU A 161 -1.25 -12.14 11.45
C LEU A 161 -1.92 -10.77 11.65
N ARG A 162 -1.21 -9.82 12.26
CA ARG A 162 -1.72 -8.46 12.46
C ARG A 162 -1.91 -7.73 11.13
N PHE A 163 -1.01 -7.92 10.17
CA PHE A 163 -1.14 -7.41 8.80
C PHE A 163 -2.50 -7.77 8.19
N TRP A 164 -2.83 -9.06 8.12
CA TRP A 164 -4.09 -9.50 7.52
C TRP A 164 -5.31 -9.08 8.33
N LYS A 165 -5.21 -9.06 9.66
CA LYS A 165 -6.29 -8.56 10.52
C LYS A 165 -6.60 -7.08 10.21
N ASP A 166 -5.57 -6.24 10.22
CA ASP A 166 -5.71 -4.79 9.98
C ASP A 166 -6.13 -4.55 8.52
N TRP A 167 -5.58 -5.29 7.57
CA TRP A 167 -5.97 -5.30 6.15
C TRP A 167 -7.49 -5.49 5.98
N HIS A 168 -8.05 -6.57 6.53
CA HIS A 168 -9.48 -6.85 6.41
C HIS A 168 -10.35 -5.84 7.15
N GLN A 169 -9.87 -5.30 8.28
CA GLN A 169 -10.58 -4.25 9.01
C GLN A 169 -10.64 -2.94 8.19
N MET A 170 -9.50 -2.49 7.65
CA MET A 170 -9.44 -1.29 6.81
C MET A 170 -10.27 -1.46 5.53
N LYS A 171 -10.21 -2.64 4.89
CA LYS A 171 -11.04 -2.93 3.72
C LYS A 171 -12.54 -2.77 4.03
N LYS A 172 -13.03 -3.30 5.15
CA LYS A 172 -14.44 -3.14 5.58
C LYS A 172 -14.80 -1.66 5.80
N GLN A 173 -13.90 -0.90 6.42
CA GLN A 173 -14.09 0.54 6.61
C GLN A 173 -14.19 1.28 5.27
N ILE A 174 -13.33 0.95 4.30
CA ILE A 174 -13.36 1.53 2.94
C ILE A 174 -14.67 1.18 2.22
N GLN A 175 -15.15 -0.05 2.38
CA GLN A 175 -16.43 -0.51 1.84
C GLN A 175 -17.65 0.11 2.54
N GLY A 176 -17.47 0.76 3.70
CA GLY A 176 -18.57 1.30 4.50
C GLY A 176 -19.41 0.22 5.20
N VAL A 177 -18.85 -0.98 5.42
CA VAL A 177 -19.52 -2.08 6.11
C VAL A 177 -19.07 -2.10 7.57
N SER A 178 -20.02 -1.85 8.49
CA SER A 178 -19.83 -1.93 9.94
C SER A 178 -19.97 -3.36 10.45
#